data_AF-A0AAV0UPJ4-F1
#
_entry.id   AF-A0AAV0UPJ4-F1
#
_cell.length_a   1.000
_cell.length_b   1.000
_cell.length_c   1.000
_cell.angle_alpha   90.00
_cell.angle_beta   90.00
_cell.angle_gamma   90.00
#
_symmetry.space_group_name_H-M   'P 1'
#
loop_
_entity.id
_entity.type
_entity.pdbx_description
1 polymer ?
#
loop_
_entity_poly.entity_id
_entity_poly.type
_entity_poly.pdbx_seq_one_letter_code
_entity_poly.pdbx_strand_id
1 'polypeptide(L)'
;MPTELSPIKSKRMEEKASLQQLNSRLEMYVLGVNELEGAKYAAERELETIKQRMQQDVESVRSRLTKELEETRKKLDDEMDQNARLQTLEQEQHKELVKLRAQQAELGEAKVMMDTLRTHLEREKANAESAKETLSEQTMQLNTAQRRVKALERDTRNQAAVLNDALQELEELRKKSADFDMIRDTELSKLRKEWTAKHLETQAQWKKDTEDRLQTMETEVRSHYESVLSSLQNQLDDVKAELESTKQELDRTANDYEESLKARQSLTEKVAQLERDYREVRTKSIKDRKTYEETLERFRSSKISKEREFNDLMDVKIALDAEIMKYRRILDREESRVAVATPNTKGRKRKSENTNGTASKRAKRAVFGPDYLSSSVPAVEIASLNLEKDCIVLKNNSSEPVHLGGWVVRGQMDQTFRFPATYVMRPHSTLTVHSSKRNKNAKDERQKGEDSFLANKFSLNQKGDFVVLVTSDDIPVSMKSEGLPEEEVRAIEADLRADFMNDEVPPCGNCGMM
;
A
#
# COMPACT_ATOMS: atom_id res chain seq x y z
N MET A 1 -68.41 -43.60 -287.02
CA MET A 1 -67.70 -44.87 -286.73
C MET A 1 -66.20 -44.59 -286.71
N PRO A 2 -65.38 -45.22 -285.84
CA PRO A 2 -65.71 -46.00 -284.63
C PRO A 2 -65.00 -45.44 -283.35
N THR A 3 -65.71 -45.03 -282.29
CA THR A 3 -66.09 -45.78 -281.04
C THR A 3 -65.05 -45.81 -279.89
N GLU A 4 -65.58 -45.74 -278.66
CA GLU A 4 -65.05 -46.21 -277.36
C GLU A 4 -64.42 -45.23 -276.33
N LEU A 5 -65.04 -45.25 -275.14
CA LEU A 5 -64.54 -44.96 -273.77
C LEU A 5 -64.26 -43.50 -273.31
N SER A 6 -64.30 -43.30 -271.99
CA SER A 6 -64.76 -42.03 -271.36
C SER A 6 -64.03 -41.63 -270.05
N PRO A 7 -63.87 -40.33 -269.71
CA PRO A 7 -62.83 -39.87 -268.78
C PRO A 7 -63.36 -39.20 -267.48
N ILE A 8 -63.86 -40.00 -266.51
CA ILE A 8 -64.26 -39.52 -265.16
C ILE A 8 -63.33 -40.03 -264.03
N LYS A 9 -62.35 -40.90 -264.34
CA LYS A 9 -61.55 -41.62 -263.34
C LYS A 9 -60.20 -40.98 -262.97
N SER A 10 -59.59 -40.13 -263.80
CA SER A 10 -58.20 -39.68 -263.62
C SER A 10 -57.98 -38.78 -262.39
N LYS A 11 -58.66 -37.62 -262.31
CA LYS A 11 -58.44 -36.66 -261.21
C LYS A 11 -58.68 -37.22 -259.80
N ARG A 12 -59.57 -38.22 -259.67
CA ARG A 12 -59.85 -38.89 -258.38
C ARG A 12 -58.69 -39.77 -257.88
N MET A 13 -57.66 -40.02 -258.70
CA MET A 13 -56.41 -40.66 -258.26
C MET A 13 -55.42 -39.65 -257.67
N GLU A 14 -55.36 -38.43 -258.18
CA GLU A 14 -54.43 -37.37 -257.74
C GLU A 14 -54.75 -36.93 -256.30
N GLU A 15 -56.04 -36.75 -255.98
CA GLU A 15 -56.51 -36.47 -254.61
C GLU A 15 -56.14 -37.58 -253.62
N LYS A 16 -56.21 -38.86 -254.05
CA LYS A 16 -55.90 -40.01 -253.19
C LYS A 16 -54.42 -40.08 -252.81
N ALA A 17 -53.51 -39.77 -253.74
CA ALA A 17 -52.08 -39.74 -253.47
C ALA A 17 -51.71 -38.62 -252.47
N SER A 18 -52.30 -37.43 -252.63
CA SER A 18 -52.11 -36.29 -251.73
C SER A 18 -52.48 -36.62 -250.28
N LEU A 19 -53.67 -37.20 -250.06
CA LEU A 19 -54.13 -37.61 -248.73
C LEU A 19 -53.22 -38.67 -248.09
N GLN A 20 -52.69 -39.60 -248.87
CA GLN A 20 -51.82 -40.67 -248.37
C GLN A 20 -50.47 -40.14 -247.90
N GLN A 21 -49.88 -39.15 -248.61
CA GLN A 21 -48.65 -38.49 -248.17
C GLN A 21 -48.85 -37.63 -246.91
N LEU A 22 -50.01 -37.00 -246.75
CA LEU A 22 -50.34 -36.23 -245.55
C LEU A 22 -50.48 -37.13 -244.31
N ASN A 23 -51.11 -38.30 -244.46
CA ASN A 23 -51.33 -39.25 -243.35
C ASN A 23 -50.00 -39.78 -242.78
N SER A 24 -49.08 -40.22 -243.64
CA SER A 24 -47.75 -40.71 -243.21
C SER A 24 -46.91 -39.67 -242.47
N ARG A 25 -47.15 -38.38 -242.72
CA ARG A 25 -46.51 -37.28 -241.97
C ARG A 25 -47.14 -37.05 -240.60
N LEU A 26 -48.43 -37.34 -240.43
CA LEU A 26 -49.13 -37.24 -239.16
C LEU A 26 -48.70 -38.36 -238.19
N GLU A 27 -48.58 -39.58 -238.70
CA GLU A 27 -48.19 -40.79 -237.96
C GLU A 27 -46.83 -40.66 -237.26
N MET A 28 -45.82 -40.10 -237.96
CA MET A 28 -44.50 -39.82 -237.39
C MET A 28 -44.50 -38.80 -236.24
N TYR A 29 -45.40 -37.81 -236.25
CA TYR A 29 -45.51 -36.84 -235.15
C TYR A 29 -46.26 -37.40 -233.94
N VAL A 30 -47.26 -38.26 -234.15
CA VAL A 30 -47.97 -38.95 -233.04
C VAL A 30 -47.01 -39.85 -232.26
N LEU A 31 -46.11 -40.56 -232.94
CA LEU A 31 -45.07 -41.35 -232.28
C LEU A 31 -44.12 -40.49 -231.42
N GLY A 32 -43.62 -39.37 -231.95
CA GLY A 32 -42.74 -38.47 -231.20
C GLY A 32 -43.39 -37.78 -230.00
N VAL A 33 -44.71 -37.51 -230.05
CA VAL A 33 -45.46 -37.02 -228.88
C VAL A 33 -45.58 -38.09 -227.82
N ASN A 34 -45.90 -39.34 -228.18
CA ASN A 34 -46.01 -40.45 -227.24
C ASN A 34 -44.68 -40.74 -226.50
N GLU A 35 -43.54 -40.65 -227.18
CA GLU A 35 -42.23 -40.78 -226.52
C GLU A 35 -41.95 -39.65 -225.53
N LEU A 36 -42.28 -38.40 -225.86
CA LEU A 36 -42.14 -37.25 -224.98
C LEU A 36 -43.07 -37.31 -223.76
N GLU A 37 -44.33 -37.74 -223.94
CA GLU A 37 -45.26 -37.95 -222.83
C GLU A 37 -44.82 -39.10 -221.92
N GLY A 38 -44.30 -40.20 -222.48
CA GLY A 38 -43.71 -41.30 -221.73
C GLY A 38 -42.51 -40.86 -220.87
N ALA A 39 -41.58 -40.10 -221.46
CA ALA A 39 -40.42 -39.55 -220.74
C ALA A 39 -40.84 -38.59 -219.62
N LYS A 40 -41.84 -37.74 -219.87
CA LYS A 40 -42.41 -36.85 -218.84
C LYS A 40 -43.01 -37.64 -217.67
N TYR A 41 -43.80 -38.68 -217.94
CA TYR A 41 -44.44 -39.50 -216.91
C TYR A 41 -43.45 -40.29 -216.05
N ALA A 42 -42.26 -40.59 -216.57
CA ALA A 42 -41.17 -41.18 -215.80
C ALA A 42 -40.55 -40.14 -214.84
N ALA A 43 -40.17 -38.96 -215.35
CA ALA A 43 -39.57 -37.90 -214.54
C ALA A 43 -40.51 -37.40 -213.42
N GLU A 44 -41.82 -37.29 -213.69
CA GLU A 44 -42.81 -36.91 -212.67
C GLU A 44 -42.92 -37.94 -211.53
N ARG A 45 -42.76 -39.24 -211.83
CA ARG A 45 -42.69 -40.28 -210.77
C ARG A 45 -41.41 -40.17 -209.94
N GLU A 46 -40.25 -40.05 -210.58
CA GLU A 46 -38.97 -39.98 -209.85
C GLU A 46 -38.95 -38.81 -208.86
N LEU A 47 -39.36 -37.63 -209.32
CA LEU A 47 -39.44 -36.41 -208.53
C LEU A 47 -40.38 -36.56 -207.32
N GLU A 48 -41.48 -37.31 -207.46
CA GLU A 48 -42.37 -37.63 -206.35
C GLU A 48 -41.75 -38.60 -205.33
N THR A 49 -41.02 -39.64 -205.78
CA THR A 49 -40.29 -40.54 -204.84
C THR A 49 -39.13 -39.85 -204.09
N ILE A 50 -38.64 -38.72 -204.61
CA ILE A 50 -37.61 -37.90 -203.94
C ILE A 50 -38.26 -37.05 -202.85
N LYS A 51 -39.38 -36.37 -203.13
CA LYS A 51 -40.15 -35.61 -202.11
C LYS A 51 -40.54 -36.49 -200.92
N GLN A 52 -41.09 -37.68 -201.19
CA GLN A 52 -41.58 -38.57 -200.14
C GLN A 52 -40.45 -39.06 -199.22
N ARG A 53 -39.25 -39.32 -199.77
CA ARG A 53 -38.05 -39.61 -198.97
C ARG A 53 -37.61 -38.40 -198.14
N MET A 54 -37.53 -37.21 -198.74
CA MET A 54 -37.18 -35.99 -198.00
C MET A 54 -38.17 -35.68 -196.86
N GLN A 55 -39.47 -35.95 -197.04
CA GLN A 55 -40.46 -35.79 -195.96
C GLN A 55 -40.25 -36.81 -194.85
N GLN A 56 -40.01 -38.09 -195.17
CA GLN A 56 -39.70 -39.12 -194.15
C GLN A 56 -38.41 -38.80 -193.38
N ASP A 57 -37.35 -38.34 -194.05
CA ASP A 57 -36.11 -37.92 -193.40
C ASP A 57 -36.35 -36.75 -192.44
N VAL A 58 -37.05 -35.69 -192.88
CA VAL A 58 -37.40 -34.53 -192.04
C VAL A 58 -38.29 -34.92 -190.87
N GLU A 59 -39.27 -35.80 -191.07
CA GLU A 59 -40.15 -36.29 -190.00
C GLU A 59 -39.41 -37.16 -188.97
N SER A 60 -38.47 -37.99 -189.42
CA SER A 60 -37.63 -38.81 -188.53
C SER A 60 -36.68 -37.95 -187.69
N VAL A 61 -36.04 -36.94 -188.29
CA VAL A 61 -35.17 -35.98 -187.59
C VAL A 61 -35.98 -35.14 -186.60
N ARG A 62 -37.18 -34.67 -187.00
CA ARG A 62 -38.09 -33.96 -186.10
C ARG A 62 -38.49 -34.84 -184.91
N SER A 63 -38.91 -36.07 -185.15
CA SER A 63 -39.31 -37.03 -184.10
C SER A 63 -38.18 -37.33 -183.12
N ARG A 64 -36.94 -37.46 -183.62
CA ARG A 64 -35.77 -37.63 -182.78
C ARG A 64 -35.50 -36.39 -181.91
N LEU A 65 -35.50 -35.20 -182.51
CA LEU A 65 -35.22 -33.96 -181.77
C LEU A 65 -36.32 -33.61 -180.76
N THR A 66 -37.59 -33.90 -181.04
CA THR A 66 -38.67 -33.74 -180.04
C THR A 66 -38.47 -34.70 -178.87
N LYS A 67 -38.07 -35.94 -179.12
CA LYS A 67 -37.78 -36.93 -178.06
C LYS A 67 -36.57 -36.53 -177.22
N GLU A 68 -35.50 -36.02 -177.83
CA GLU A 68 -34.32 -35.51 -177.10
C GLU A 68 -34.66 -34.24 -176.27
N LEU A 69 -35.58 -33.39 -176.74
CA LEU A 69 -36.12 -32.26 -175.97
C LEU A 69 -37.04 -32.68 -174.82
N GLU A 70 -37.85 -33.73 -175.00
CA GLU A 70 -38.69 -34.31 -173.94
C GLU A 70 -37.84 -34.98 -172.85
N GLU A 71 -36.81 -35.75 -173.24
CA GLU A 71 -35.89 -36.40 -172.31
C GLU A 71 -35.03 -35.39 -171.52
N THR A 72 -34.64 -34.26 -172.13
CA THR A 72 -33.88 -33.22 -171.42
C THR A 72 -34.75 -32.36 -170.51
N ARG A 73 -36.00 -32.06 -170.89
CA ARG A 73 -36.99 -31.45 -169.98
C ARG A 73 -37.27 -32.33 -168.78
N LYS A 74 -37.57 -33.62 -169.00
CA LYS A 74 -37.81 -34.56 -167.90
C LYS A 74 -36.63 -34.62 -166.93
N LYS A 75 -35.39 -34.66 -167.41
CA LYS A 75 -34.20 -34.60 -166.55
C LYS A 75 -34.11 -33.30 -165.75
N LEU A 76 -34.46 -32.15 -166.34
CA LEU A 76 -34.50 -30.88 -165.61
C LEU A 76 -35.58 -30.90 -164.51
N ASP A 77 -36.76 -31.46 -164.81
CA ASP A 77 -37.84 -31.62 -163.83
C ASP A 77 -37.42 -32.59 -162.70
N ASP A 78 -36.86 -33.76 -163.03
CA ASP A 78 -36.33 -34.75 -162.08
C ASP A 78 -35.20 -34.16 -161.19
N GLU A 79 -34.33 -33.28 -161.72
CA GLU A 79 -33.29 -32.56 -160.95
C GLU A 79 -33.88 -31.44 -160.06
N MET A 80 -34.86 -30.68 -160.55
CA MET A 80 -35.56 -29.67 -159.75
C MET A 80 -36.29 -30.30 -158.56
N ASP A 81 -36.91 -31.46 -158.76
CA ASP A 81 -37.62 -32.22 -157.74
C ASP A 81 -36.64 -32.81 -156.69
N GLN A 82 -35.46 -33.26 -157.12
CA GLN A 82 -34.37 -33.67 -156.21
C GLN A 82 -33.80 -32.50 -155.40
N ASN A 83 -33.54 -31.36 -156.05
CA ASN A 83 -32.98 -30.17 -155.41
C ASN A 83 -33.95 -29.58 -154.37
N ALA A 84 -35.26 -29.58 -154.66
CA ALA A 84 -36.29 -29.21 -153.69
C ALA A 84 -36.31 -30.14 -152.46
N ARG A 85 -36.19 -31.47 -152.67
CA ARG A 85 -36.11 -32.44 -151.57
C ARG A 85 -34.86 -32.26 -150.71
N LEU A 86 -33.70 -32.02 -151.34
CA LEU A 86 -32.46 -31.70 -150.64
C LEU A 86 -32.62 -30.44 -149.80
N GLN A 87 -33.18 -29.35 -150.36
CA GLN A 87 -33.43 -28.12 -149.63
C GLN A 87 -34.37 -28.32 -148.43
N THR A 88 -35.42 -29.14 -148.54
CA THR A 88 -36.27 -29.47 -147.38
C THR A 88 -35.51 -30.25 -146.30
N LEU A 89 -34.66 -31.21 -146.70
CA LEU A 89 -33.89 -32.05 -145.78
C LEU A 89 -32.76 -31.26 -145.08
N GLU A 90 -32.11 -30.32 -145.77
CA GLU A 90 -31.18 -29.37 -145.16
C GLU A 90 -31.88 -28.46 -144.14
N GLN A 91 -33.08 -27.96 -144.45
CA GLN A 91 -33.86 -27.17 -143.48
C GLN A 91 -34.28 -27.98 -142.25
N GLU A 92 -34.62 -29.26 -142.42
CA GLU A 92 -34.95 -30.17 -141.31
C GLU A 92 -33.71 -30.47 -140.45
N GLN A 93 -32.58 -30.82 -141.07
CA GLN A 93 -31.31 -31.00 -140.35
C GLN A 93 -30.88 -29.72 -139.63
N HIS A 94 -31.07 -28.55 -140.22
CA HIS A 94 -30.79 -27.27 -139.55
C HIS A 94 -31.69 -27.06 -138.33
N LYS A 95 -33.01 -27.33 -138.44
CA LYS A 95 -33.95 -27.23 -137.31
C LYS A 95 -33.56 -28.18 -136.18
N GLU A 96 -33.20 -29.43 -136.46
CA GLU A 96 -32.74 -30.38 -135.43
C GLU A 96 -31.38 -29.99 -134.83
N LEU A 97 -30.43 -29.48 -135.62
CA LEU A 97 -29.17 -28.96 -135.09
C LEU A 97 -29.36 -27.73 -134.18
N VAL A 98 -30.34 -26.86 -134.46
CA VAL A 98 -30.70 -25.75 -133.58
C VAL A 98 -31.35 -26.28 -132.28
N LYS A 99 -32.28 -27.23 -132.35
CA LYS A 99 -32.87 -27.87 -131.16
C LYS A 99 -31.82 -28.56 -130.28
N LEU A 100 -30.91 -29.33 -130.87
CA LEU A 100 -29.84 -30.02 -130.14
C LEU A 100 -28.87 -29.02 -129.48
N ARG A 101 -28.56 -27.90 -130.13
CA ARG A 101 -27.76 -26.82 -129.52
C ARG A 101 -28.50 -26.15 -128.35
N ALA A 102 -29.80 -25.90 -128.47
CA ALA A 102 -30.61 -25.38 -127.37
C ALA A 102 -30.63 -26.35 -126.17
N GLN A 103 -30.94 -27.62 -126.41
CA GLN A 103 -30.90 -28.67 -125.37
C GLN A 103 -29.51 -28.84 -124.74
N GLN A 104 -28.43 -28.66 -125.51
CA GLN A 104 -27.07 -28.71 -124.99
C GLN A 104 -26.73 -27.49 -124.12
N ALA A 105 -27.27 -26.31 -124.45
CA ALA A 105 -27.16 -25.11 -123.62
C ALA A 105 -27.98 -25.23 -122.33
N GLU A 106 -29.25 -25.64 -122.41
CA GLU A 106 -30.13 -25.93 -121.27
C GLU A 106 -29.50 -26.97 -120.32
N LEU A 107 -28.93 -28.05 -120.86
CA LEU A 107 -28.20 -29.05 -120.09
C LEU A 107 -26.91 -28.50 -119.46
N GLY A 108 -26.28 -27.50 -120.09
CA GLY A 108 -25.15 -26.77 -119.54
C GLY A 108 -25.55 -25.91 -118.34
N GLU A 109 -26.57 -25.07 -118.50
CA GLU A 109 -27.13 -24.23 -117.44
C GLU A 109 -27.66 -25.05 -116.26
N ALA A 110 -28.38 -26.14 -116.54
CA ALA A 110 -28.87 -27.08 -115.53
C ALA A 110 -27.72 -27.75 -114.74
N LYS A 111 -26.59 -28.08 -115.40
CA LYS A 111 -25.39 -28.58 -114.72
C LYS A 111 -24.75 -27.52 -113.82
N VAL A 112 -24.60 -26.29 -114.32
CA VAL A 112 -24.08 -25.18 -113.51
C VAL A 112 -24.97 -24.92 -112.29
N MET A 113 -26.29 -24.97 -112.43
CA MET A 113 -27.20 -24.88 -111.28
C MET A 113 -27.11 -26.09 -110.34
N MET A 114 -26.93 -27.30 -110.86
CA MET A 114 -26.65 -28.50 -110.05
C MET A 114 -25.42 -28.30 -109.16
N ASP A 115 -24.33 -27.79 -109.74
CA ASP A 115 -23.05 -27.64 -109.05
C ASP A 115 -23.01 -26.41 -108.12
N THR A 116 -23.67 -25.30 -108.46
CA THR A 116 -23.84 -24.20 -107.49
C THR A 116 -24.68 -24.67 -106.29
N LEU A 117 -25.80 -25.36 -106.52
CA LEU A 117 -26.64 -25.93 -105.44
C LEU A 117 -25.88 -26.96 -104.59
N ARG A 118 -25.00 -27.79 -105.18
CA ARG A 118 -24.06 -28.65 -104.41
C ARG A 118 -23.19 -27.82 -103.49
N THR A 119 -22.46 -26.83 -104.01
CA THR A 119 -21.56 -26.04 -103.16
C THR A 119 -22.32 -25.20 -102.12
N HIS A 120 -23.56 -24.79 -102.37
CA HIS A 120 -24.41 -24.16 -101.35
C HIS A 120 -24.80 -25.16 -100.25
N LEU A 121 -25.24 -26.37 -100.62
CA LEU A 121 -25.56 -27.44 -99.66
C LEU A 121 -24.34 -27.87 -98.83
N GLU A 122 -23.14 -27.87 -99.42
CA GLU A 122 -21.88 -28.19 -98.73
C GLU A 122 -21.47 -27.08 -97.75
N ARG A 123 -21.61 -25.80 -98.14
CA ARG A 123 -21.40 -24.67 -97.22
C ARG A 123 -22.40 -24.70 -96.06
N GLU A 124 -23.68 -24.93 -96.33
CA GLU A 124 -24.70 -24.99 -95.28
C GLU A 124 -24.50 -26.19 -94.33
N LYS A 125 -23.99 -27.32 -94.82
CA LYS A 125 -23.55 -28.43 -93.95
C LYS A 125 -22.38 -28.03 -93.05
N ALA A 126 -21.33 -27.42 -93.59
CA ALA A 126 -20.18 -26.96 -92.80
C ALA A 126 -20.57 -25.87 -91.77
N ASN A 127 -21.49 -24.97 -92.14
CA ASN A 127 -22.10 -23.99 -91.24
C ASN A 127 -22.88 -24.68 -90.11
N ALA A 128 -23.71 -25.68 -90.43
CA ALA A 128 -24.47 -26.44 -89.44
C ALA A 128 -23.59 -27.30 -88.52
N GLU A 129 -22.51 -27.88 -89.04
CA GLU A 129 -21.54 -28.67 -88.27
C GLU A 129 -20.75 -27.81 -87.28
N SER A 130 -20.22 -26.66 -87.72
CA SER A 130 -19.52 -25.70 -86.85
C SER A 130 -20.47 -25.02 -85.84
N ALA A 131 -21.72 -24.72 -86.22
CA ALA A 131 -22.74 -24.23 -85.28
C ALA A 131 -23.10 -25.30 -84.22
N LYS A 132 -23.13 -26.58 -84.60
CA LYS A 132 -23.34 -27.70 -83.67
C LYS A 132 -22.14 -27.92 -82.75
N GLU A 133 -20.92 -27.81 -83.26
CA GLU A 133 -19.69 -27.95 -82.49
C GLU A 133 -19.59 -26.83 -81.43
N THR A 134 -19.69 -25.56 -81.84
CA THR A 134 -19.70 -24.40 -80.93
C THR A 134 -20.86 -24.44 -79.92
N LEU A 135 -22.06 -24.89 -80.30
CA LEU A 135 -23.16 -25.13 -79.36
C LEU A 135 -22.81 -26.22 -78.33
N SER A 136 -22.10 -27.28 -78.74
CA SER A 136 -21.65 -28.34 -77.83
C SER A 136 -20.57 -27.87 -76.86
N GLU A 137 -19.62 -27.02 -77.32
CA GLU A 137 -18.64 -26.36 -76.47
C GLU A 137 -19.31 -25.43 -75.46
N GLN A 138 -20.22 -24.56 -75.89
CA GLN A 138 -20.99 -23.69 -75.01
C GLN A 138 -21.82 -24.49 -74.00
N THR A 139 -22.40 -25.62 -74.41
CA THR A 139 -23.11 -26.54 -73.51
C THR A 139 -22.16 -27.17 -72.48
N MET A 140 -20.95 -27.57 -72.88
CA MET A 140 -19.92 -28.08 -71.96
C MET A 140 -19.48 -26.99 -70.96
N GLN A 141 -19.20 -25.77 -71.46
CA GLN A 141 -18.82 -24.62 -70.64
C GLN A 141 -19.92 -24.25 -69.64
N LEU A 142 -21.18 -24.17 -70.07
CA LEU A 142 -22.34 -23.94 -69.20
C LEU A 142 -22.43 -25.00 -68.10
N ASN A 143 -22.25 -26.28 -68.45
CA ASN A 143 -22.25 -27.39 -67.47
C ASN A 143 -21.10 -27.28 -66.46
N THR A 144 -19.89 -26.89 -66.89
CA THR A 144 -18.77 -26.68 -65.95
C THR A 144 -18.97 -25.45 -65.05
N ALA A 145 -19.52 -24.36 -65.59
CA ALA A 145 -19.90 -23.17 -64.83
C ALA A 145 -20.98 -23.48 -63.79
N GLN A 146 -22.05 -24.21 -64.15
CA GLN A 146 -23.07 -24.65 -63.21
C GLN A 146 -22.51 -25.56 -62.11
N ARG A 147 -21.57 -26.46 -62.42
CA ARG A 147 -20.87 -27.28 -61.41
C ARG A 147 -20.04 -26.39 -60.47
N ARG A 148 -19.33 -25.38 -60.98
CA ARG A 148 -18.54 -24.43 -60.20
C ARG A 148 -19.42 -23.56 -59.29
N VAL A 149 -20.55 -23.05 -59.78
CA VAL A 149 -21.53 -22.32 -58.96
C VAL A 149 -22.05 -23.22 -57.83
N LYS A 150 -22.49 -24.45 -58.15
CA LYS A 150 -22.95 -25.42 -57.13
C LYS A 150 -21.85 -25.86 -56.15
N ALA A 151 -20.56 -25.74 -56.50
CA ALA A 151 -19.46 -25.94 -55.55
C ALA A 151 -19.35 -24.73 -54.62
N LEU A 152 -19.21 -23.53 -55.18
CA LEU A 152 -19.10 -22.27 -54.41
C LEU A 152 -20.31 -22.05 -53.49
N GLU A 153 -21.53 -22.41 -53.89
CA GLU A 153 -22.70 -22.37 -53.01
C GLU A 153 -22.64 -23.37 -51.84
N ARG A 154 -21.92 -24.48 -51.96
CA ARG A 154 -21.69 -25.39 -50.81
C ARG A 154 -20.62 -24.80 -49.92
N ASP A 155 -19.54 -24.27 -50.50
CA ASP A 155 -18.45 -23.65 -49.76
C ASP A 155 -18.94 -22.45 -48.94
N THR A 156 -19.81 -21.60 -49.49
CA THR A 156 -20.41 -20.48 -48.74
C THR A 156 -21.40 -20.92 -47.67
N ARG A 157 -22.20 -21.99 -47.89
CA ARG A 157 -23.05 -22.59 -46.84
C ARG A 157 -22.21 -23.18 -45.71
N ASN A 158 -21.11 -23.86 -46.03
CA ASN A 158 -20.18 -24.43 -45.06
C ASN A 158 -19.48 -23.32 -44.25
N GLN A 159 -19.03 -22.25 -44.92
CA GLN A 159 -18.44 -21.08 -44.26
C GLN A 159 -19.47 -20.37 -43.36
N ALA A 160 -20.73 -20.23 -43.79
CA ALA A 160 -21.79 -19.64 -42.98
C ALA A 160 -22.13 -20.49 -41.74
N ALA A 161 -22.07 -21.83 -41.84
CA ALA A 161 -22.21 -22.72 -40.69
C ALA A 161 -21.06 -22.51 -39.69
N VAL A 162 -19.80 -22.62 -40.14
CA VAL A 162 -18.61 -22.42 -39.30
C VAL A 162 -18.58 -21.02 -38.65
N LEU A 163 -19.03 -19.98 -39.36
CA LEU A 163 -19.16 -18.65 -38.78
C LEU A 163 -20.26 -18.56 -37.72
N ASN A 164 -21.40 -19.23 -37.90
CA ASN A 164 -22.45 -19.29 -36.86
C ASN A 164 -21.98 -20.07 -35.62
N ASP A 165 -21.27 -21.19 -35.80
CA ASP A 165 -20.74 -21.99 -34.72
C ASP A 165 -19.70 -21.19 -33.91
N ALA A 166 -18.77 -20.50 -34.59
CA ALA A 166 -17.80 -19.61 -33.96
C ALA A 166 -18.45 -18.38 -33.29
N LEU A 167 -19.55 -17.85 -33.82
CA LEU A 167 -20.31 -16.78 -33.18
C LEU A 167 -21.00 -17.26 -31.89
N GLN A 168 -21.55 -18.48 -31.88
CA GLN A 168 -22.13 -19.10 -30.68
C GLN A 168 -21.06 -19.36 -29.61
N GLU A 169 -19.90 -19.90 -29.99
CA GLU A 169 -18.77 -20.09 -29.07
C GLU A 169 -18.29 -18.75 -28.48
N LEU A 170 -18.14 -17.70 -29.30
CA LEU A 170 -17.81 -16.35 -28.82
C LEU A 170 -18.88 -15.74 -27.92
N GLU A 171 -20.16 -16.06 -28.11
CA GLU A 171 -21.23 -15.58 -27.22
C GLU A 171 -21.27 -16.37 -25.91
N GLU A 172 -21.00 -17.67 -25.92
CA GLU A 172 -20.79 -18.47 -24.71
C GLU A 172 -19.57 -17.98 -23.92
N LEU A 173 -18.45 -17.69 -24.58
CA LEU A 173 -17.24 -17.16 -23.93
C LEU A 173 -17.49 -15.78 -23.33
N ARG A 174 -18.28 -14.92 -23.98
CA ARG A 174 -18.73 -13.64 -23.38
C ARG A 174 -19.60 -13.85 -22.14
N LYS A 175 -20.55 -14.80 -22.17
CA LYS A 175 -21.39 -15.13 -21.00
C LYS A 175 -20.52 -15.64 -19.85
N LYS A 176 -19.68 -16.64 -20.11
CA LYS A 176 -18.71 -17.19 -19.13
C LYS A 176 -17.80 -16.09 -18.55
N SER A 177 -17.32 -15.16 -19.37
CA SER A 177 -16.53 -14.00 -18.88
C SER A 177 -17.35 -13.10 -17.94
N ALA A 178 -18.58 -12.74 -18.33
CA ALA A 178 -19.46 -11.92 -17.49
C ALA A 178 -19.83 -12.63 -16.17
N ASP A 179 -20.01 -13.94 -16.19
CA ASP A 179 -20.21 -14.76 -14.99
C ASP A 179 -18.97 -14.74 -14.09
N PHE A 180 -17.76 -14.88 -14.64
CA PHE A 180 -16.51 -14.75 -13.88
C PHE A 180 -16.29 -13.34 -13.31
N ASP A 181 -16.57 -12.29 -14.08
CA ASP A 181 -16.52 -10.89 -13.63
C ASP A 181 -17.51 -10.67 -12.47
N MET A 182 -18.74 -11.18 -12.59
CA MET A 182 -19.76 -11.08 -11.54
C MET A 182 -19.38 -11.87 -10.29
N ILE A 183 -18.85 -13.10 -10.42
CA ILE A 183 -18.36 -13.90 -9.29
C ILE A 183 -17.24 -13.14 -8.57
N ARG A 184 -16.19 -12.73 -9.30
CA ARG A 184 -15.07 -11.94 -8.75
C ARG A 184 -15.55 -10.69 -8.02
N ASP A 185 -16.47 -9.94 -8.60
CA ASP A 185 -16.93 -8.68 -8.00
C ASP A 185 -17.81 -8.92 -6.77
N THR A 186 -18.59 -10.01 -6.71
CA THR A 186 -19.28 -10.42 -5.47
C THR A 186 -18.29 -10.92 -4.40
N GLU A 187 -17.23 -11.62 -4.76
CA GLU A 187 -16.19 -12.06 -3.84
C GLU A 187 -15.37 -10.89 -3.29
N LEU A 188 -14.93 -9.96 -4.14
CA LEU A 188 -14.32 -8.70 -3.72
C LEU A 188 -15.25 -7.87 -2.83
N SER A 189 -16.57 -7.89 -3.09
CA SER A 189 -17.56 -7.23 -2.23
C SER A 189 -17.69 -7.91 -0.85
N LYS A 190 -17.67 -9.24 -0.78
CA LYS A 190 -17.61 -10.01 0.49
C LYS A 190 -16.32 -9.70 1.25
N LEU A 191 -15.17 -9.83 0.60
CA LEU A 191 -13.85 -9.60 1.21
C LEU A 191 -13.70 -8.16 1.75
N ARG A 192 -14.19 -7.16 1.00
CA ARG A 192 -14.23 -5.76 1.47
C ARG A 192 -15.12 -5.62 2.70
N LYS A 193 -16.34 -6.19 2.70
CA LYS A 193 -17.25 -6.15 3.86
C LYS A 193 -16.62 -6.81 5.09
N GLU A 194 -16.06 -8.01 4.94
CA GLU A 194 -15.37 -8.74 6.02
C GLU A 194 -14.16 -7.96 6.56
N TRP A 195 -13.37 -7.34 5.68
CA TRP A 195 -12.23 -6.51 6.08
C TRP A 195 -12.69 -5.26 6.83
N THR A 196 -13.73 -4.56 6.33
CA THR A 196 -14.31 -3.42 7.06
C THR A 196 -14.94 -3.82 8.39
N ALA A 197 -15.55 -5.00 8.49
CA ALA A 197 -16.13 -5.51 9.73
C ALA A 197 -15.02 -5.83 10.75
N LYS A 198 -13.96 -6.54 10.35
CA LYS A 198 -12.78 -6.80 11.19
C LYS A 198 -12.06 -5.52 11.62
N HIS A 199 -11.98 -4.51 10.74
CA HIS A 199 -11.41 -3.21 11.10
C HIS A 199 -12.28 -2.44 12.11
N LEU A 200 -13.60 -2.46 11.95
CA LEU A 200 -14.53 -1.85 12.90
C LEU A 200 -14.53 -2.58 14.25
N GLU A 201 -14.53 -3.92 14.22
CA GLU A 201 -14.47 -4.79 15.40
C GLU A 201 -13.17 -4.58 16.17
N THR A 202 -12.02 -4.62 15.51
CA THR A 202 -10.73 -4.34 16.17
C THR A 202 -10.67 -2.91 16.69
N GLN A 203 -11.21 -1.90 15.98
CA GLN A 203 -11.29 -0.54 16.54
C GLN A 203 -12.21 -0.47 17.77
N ALA A 204 -13.32 -1.21 17.81
CA ALA A 204 -14.22 -1.28 18.95
C ALA A 204 -13.56 -2.01 20.15
N GLN A 205 -12.86 -3.11 19.88
CA GLN A 205 -12.05 -3.83 20.89
C GLN A 205 -10.96 -2.91 21.46
N TRP A 206 -10.17 -2.22 20.62
CA TRP A 206 -9.15 -1.26 21.08
C TRP A 206 -9.75 -0.14 21.94
N LYS A 207 -10.90 0.43 21.55
CA LYS A 207 -11.62 1.44 22.35
C LYS A 207 -12.02 0.87 23.72
N LYS A 208 -12.66 -0.30 23.74
CA LYS A 208 -13.07 -0.99 24.97
C LYS A 208 -11.86 -1.31 25.87
N ASP A 209 -10.79 -1.86 25.31
CA ASP A 209 -9.53 -2.14 26.02
C ASP A 209 -8.93 -0.87 26.65
N THR A 210 -8.97 0.27 25.96
CA THR A 210 -8.51 1.54 26.54
C THR A 210 -9.44 2.08 27.62
N GLU A 211 -10.75 1.86 27.50
CA GLU A 211 -11.75 2.30 28.47
C GLU A 211 -11.73 1.40 29.74
N ASP A 212 -11.66 0.08 29.59
CA ASP A 212 -11.48 -0.87 30.68
C ASP A 212 -10.15 -0.60 31.44
N ARG A 213 -9.06 -0.24 30.73
CA ARG A 213 -7.78 0.17 31.33
C ARG A 213 -7.83 1.51 32.04
N LEU A 214 -8.62 2.46 31.54
CA LEU A 214 -8.85 3.74 32.21
C LEU A 214 -9.69 3.53 33.49
N GLN A 215 -10.77 2.75 33.41
CA GLN A 215 -11.63 2.43 34.55
C GLN A 215 -10.87 1.67 35.65
N THR A 216 -10.02 0.70 35.30
CA THR A 216 -9.17 -0.01 36.28
C THR A 216 -8.13 0.91 36.92
N MET A 217 -7.44 1.75 36.15
CA MET A 217 -6.56 2.80 36.71
C MET A 217 -7.32 3.75 37.64
N GLU A 218 -8.52 4.18 37.28
CA GLU A 218 -9.36 5.03 38.13
C GLU A 218 -9.78 4.33 39.43
N THR A 219 -10.16 3.04 39.40
CA THR A 219 -10.53 2.31 40.62
C THR A 219 -9.33 2.02 41.51
N GLU A 220 -8.16 1.71 40.95
CA GLU A 220 -6.90 1.55 41.69
C GLU A 220 -6.48 2.86 42.37
N VAL A 221 -6.54 3.99 41.66
CA VAL A 221 -6.22 5.32 42.20
C VAL A 221 -7.22 5.75 43.27
N ARG A 222 -8.52 5.53 43.08
CA ARG A 222 -9.55 5.81 44.11
C ARG A 222 -9.33 4.95 45.35
N SER A 223 -9.14 3.63 45.18
CA SER A 223 -8.91 2.70 46.30
C SER A 223 -7.62 3.02 47.07
N HIS A 224 -6.55 3.42 46.38
CA HIS A 224 -5.33 3.90 47.02
C HIS A 224 -5.59 5.14 47.89
N TYR A 225 -6.28 6.16 47.37
CA TYR A 225 -6.59 7.36 48.15
C TYR A 225 -7.59 7.10 49.28
N GLU A 226 -8.59 6.23 49.09
CA GLU A 226 -9.48 5.77 50.16
C GLU A 226 -8.72 5.04 51.28
N SER A 227 -7.75 4.19 50.92
CA SER A 227 -6.87 3.50 51.87
C SER A 227 -5.97 4.49 52.64
N VAL A 228 -5.36 5.46 51.95
CA VAL A 228 -4.57 6.53 52.60
C VAL A 228 -5.43 7.39 53.51
N LEU A 229 -6.63 7.79 53.09
CA LEU A 229 -7.57 8.56 53.91
C LEU A 229 -8.00 7.77 55.16
N SER A 230 -8.32 6.48 55.03
CA SER A 230 -8.63 5.62 56.17
C SER A 230 -7.43 5.46 57.11
N SER A 231 -6.21 5.29 56.58
CA SER A 231 -4.99 5.23 57.40
C SER A 231 -4.73 6.53 58.17
N LEU A 232 -4.95 7.69 57.54
CA LEU A 232 -4.81 9.01 58.17
C LEU A 232 -5.93 9.28 59.19
N GLN A 233 -7.15 8.81 58.95
CA GLN A 233 -8.26 8.85 59.91
C GLN A 233 -7.95 8.02 61.16
N ASN A 234 -7.48 6.78 60.98
CA ASN A 234 -7.08 5.92 62.09
C ASN A 234 -5.94 6.57 62.90
N GLN A 235 -4.88 7.03 62.25
CA GLN A 235 -3.77 7.74 62.93
C GLN A 235 -4.24 9.01 63.67
N LEU A 236 -5.19 9.76 63.10
CA LEU A 236 -5.77 10.94 63.74
C LEU A 236 -6.62 10.56 64.97
N ASP A 237 -7.31 9.43 64.95
CA ASP A 237 -8.11 8.93 66.08
C ASP A 237 -7.24 8.28 67.17
N ASP A 238 -6.15 7.60 66.80
CA ASP A 238 -5.10 7.13 67.71
C ASP A 238 -4.46 8.31 68.45
N VAL A 239 -4.02 9.36 67.73
CA VAL A 239 -3.44 10.57 68.32
C VAL A 239 -4.44 11.34 69.19
N LYS A 240 -5.75 11.33 68.87
CA LYS A 240 -6.78 11.84 69.78
C LYS A 240 -6.86 11.02 71.06
N ALA A 241 -6.81 9.68 70.96
CA ALA A 241 -6.87 8.81 72.14
C ALA A 241 -5.65 9.00 73.05
N GLU A 242 -4.44 9.11 72.48
CA GLU A 242 -3.22 9.46 73.23
C GLU A 242 -3.32 10.87 73.86
N LEU A 243 -3.87 11.85 73.13
CA LEU A 243 -4.09 13.20 73.65
C LEU A 243 -5.10 13.22 74.81
N GLU A 244 -6.18 12.46 74.75
CA GLU A 244 -7.13 12.36 75.87
C GLU A 244 -6.57 11.55 77.05
N SER A 245 -5.73 10.53 76.84
CA SER A 245 -5.04 9.83 77.95
C SER A 245 -4.05 10.75 78.65
N THR A 246 -3.20 11.44 77.88
CA THR A 246 -2.19 12.38 78.42
C THR A 246 -2.82 13.60 79.09
N LYS A 247 -3.98 14.10 78.60
CA LYS A 247 -4.81 15.07 79.35
C LYS A 247 -5.28 14.51 80.69
N GLN A 248 -5.86 13.31 80.71
CA GLN A 248 -6.32 12.71 81.98
C GLN A 248 -5.16 12.43 82.96
N GLU A 249 -3.96 12.10 82.47
CA GLU A 249 -2.76 11.95 83.29
C GLU A 249 -2.22 13.29 83.80
N LEU A 250 -2.29 14.35 82.98
CA LEU A 250 -2.01 15.71 83.41
C LEU A 250 -3.01 16.19 84.47
N ASP A 251 -4.30 15.94 84.29
CA ASP A 251 -5.33 16.29 85.27
C ASP A 251 -5.15 15.50 86.58
N ARG A 252 -4.85 14.20 86.52
CA ARG A 252 -4.51 13.39 87.72
C ARG A 252 -3.31 13.97 88.45
N THR A 253 -2.20 14.18 87.75
CA THR A 253 -0.95 14.69 88.36
C THR A 253 -1.05 16.15 88.83
N ALA A 254 -1.90 16.97 88.22
CA ALA A 254 -2.24 18.31 88.70
C ALA A 254 -3.02 18.25 90.02
N ASN A 255 -4.02 17.36 90.13
CA ASN A 255 -4.75 17.11 91.38
C ASN A 255 -3.81 16.58 92.48
N ASP A 256 -2.97 15.57 92.18
CA ASP A 256 -1.96 15.05 93.11
C ASP A 256 -0.98 16.15 93.59
N TYR A 257 -0.58 17.04 92.68
CA TYR A 257 0.28 18.18 93.01
C TYR A 257 -0.44 19.22 93.89
N GLU A 258 -1.72 19.51 93.62
CA GLU A 258 -2.55 20.35 94.48
C GLU A 258 -2.72 19.75 95.89
N GLU A 259 -2.99 18.45 96.01
CA GLU A 259 -3.09 17.77 97.31
C GLU A 259 -1.74 17.78 98.04
N SER A 260 -0.64 17.52 97.34
CA SER A 260 0.73 17.67 97.86
C SER A 260 1.01 19.10 98.33
N LEU A 261 0.53 20.12 97.62
CA LEU A 261 0.68 21.52 97.99
C LEU A 261 -0.14 21.87 99.24
N LYS A 262 -1.41 21.44 99.31
CA LYS A 262 -2.31 21.61 100.47
C LYS A 262 -1.75 20.90 101.71
N ALA A 263 -1.23 19.68 101.54
CA ALA A 263 -0.57 18.93 102.61
C ALA A 263 0.68 19.66 103.13
N ARG A 264 1.54 20.14 102.23
CA ARG A 264 2.77 20.90 102.53
C ARG A 264 2.47 22.23 103.21
N GLN A 265 1.42 22.94 102.80
CA GLN A 265 0.91 24.14 103.48
C GLN A 265 0.50 23.78 104.92
N SER A 266 -0.35 22.76 105.11
CA SER A 266 -0.79 22.34 106.46
C SER A 266 0.38 21.92 107.37
N LEU A 267 1.43 21.30 106.82
CA LEU A 267 2.64 20.95 107.56
C LEU A 267 3.46 22.20 107.92
N THR A 268 3.55 23.17 107.02
CA THR A 268 4.22 24.47 107.26
C THR A 268 3.49 25.25 108.36
N GLU A 269 2.15 25.24 108.36
CA GLU A 269 1.31 25.84 109.41
C GLU A 269 1.49 25.14 110.77
N LYS A 270 1.54 23.79 110.78
CA LYS A 270 1.81 23.00 111.98
C LYS A 270 3.21 23.28 112.55
N VAL A 271 4.24 23.37 111.70
CA VAL A 271 5.60 23.77 112.12
C VAL A 271 5.59 25.20 112.67
N ALA A 272 4.96 26.14 111.99
CA ALA A 272 4.85 27.52 112.46
C ALA A 272 4.08 27.62 113.80
N GLN A 273 3.09 26.75 114.04
CA GLN A 273 2.39 26.69 115.33
C GLN A 273 3.27 26.07 116.42
N LEU A 274 3.93 24.94 116.17
CA LEU A 274 4.87 24.33 117.12
C LEU A 274 6.02 25.29 117.47
N GLU A 275 6.46 26.12 116.53
CA GLU A 275 7.40 27.21 116.80
C GLU A 275 6.81 28.32 117.68
N ARG A 276 5.55 28.73 117.49
CA ARG A 276 4.86 29.67 118.41
C ARG A 276 4.77 29.06 119.81
N ASP A 277 4.30 27.82 119.91
CA ASP A 277 4.13 27.10 121.19
C ASP A 277 5.48 26.95 121.91
N TYR A 278 6.54 26.60 121.20
CA TYR A 278 7.90 26.54 121.74
C TYR A 278 8.43 27.92 122.19
N ARG A 279 8.19 28.98 121.41
CA ARG A 279 8.52 30.37 121.81
C ARG A 279 7.72 30.79 123.05
N GLU A 280 6.47 30.40 123.17
CA GLU A 280 5.63 30.63 124.35
C GLU A 280 6.14 29.86 125.58
N VAL A 281 6.37 28.56 125.48
CA VAL A 281 6.90 27.75 126.59
C VAL A 281 8.27 28.31 127.02
N ARG A 282 9.17 28.62 126.08
CA ARG A 282 10.48 29.21 126.37
C ARG A 282 10.36 30.58 127.05
N THR A 283 9.43 31.44 126.64
CA THR A 283 9.23 32.76 127.29
C THR A 283 8.51 32.65 128.64
N LYS A 284 7.62 31.68 128.83
CA LYS A 284 7.05 31.31 130.14
C LYS A 284 8.18 30.86 131.08
N SER A 285 8.96 29.83 130.71
CA SER A 285 10.10 29.36 131.52
C SER A 285 11.16 30.43 131.83
N ILE A 286 11.37 31.42 130.94
CA ILE A 286 12.26 32.57 131.23
C ILE A 286 11.63 33.52 132.26
N LYS A 287 10.32 33.80 132.18
CA LYS A 287 9.58 34.59 133.18
C LYS A 287 9.56 33.87 134.52
N ASP A 288 9.28 32.57 134.53
CA ASP A 288 9.20 31.74 135.74
C ASP A 288 10.58 31.65 136.41
N ARG A 289 11.66 31.42 135.65
CA ARG A 289 13.02 31.50 136.19
C ARG A 289 13.32 32.88 136.78
N LYS A 290 12.88 33.97 136.14
CA LYS A 290 13.06 35.33 136.67
C LYS A 290 12.27 35.57 137.95
N THR A 291 11.04 35.06 138.10
CA THR A 291 10.28 35.19 139.36
C THR A 291 10.84 34.28 140.47
N TYR A 292 11.41 33.12 140.14
CA TYR A 292 12.20 32.32 141.08
C TYR A 292 13.50 33.03 141.51
N GLU A 293 14.21 33.69 140.59
CA GLU A 293 15.39 34.50 140.90
C GLU A 293 15.02 35.70 141.80
N GLU A 294 13.96 36.44 141.48
CA GLU A 294 13.46 37.54 142.31
C GLU A 294 12.97 37.09 143.70
N THR A 295 12.32 35.93 143.81
CA THR A 295 11.87 35.43 145.12
C THR A 295 13.02 34.89 145.96
N LEU A 296 14.01 34.22 145.35
CA LEU A 296 15.27 33.88 146.01
C LEU A 296 16.02 35.14 146.47
N GLU A 297 16.00 36.22 145.69
CA GLU A 297 16.62 37.50 146.08
C GLU A 297 15.87 38.19 147.22
N ARG A 298 14.53 38.13 147.24
CA ARG A 298 13.71 38.56 148.39
C ARG A 298 13.98 37.74 149.65
N PHE A 299 14.18 36.42 149.54
CA PHE A 299 14.58 35.59 150.68
C PHE A 299 16.02 35.90 151.15
N ARG A 300 16.95 36.18 150.23
CA ARG A 300 18.31 36.62 150.56
C ARG A 300 18.32 37.98 151.26
N SER A 301 17.58 38.96 150.77
CA SER A 301 17.50 40.29 151.38
C SER A 301 16.77 40.27 152.73
N SER A 302 15.71 39.45 152.87
CA SER A 302 15.06 39.18 154.15
C SER A 302 16.01 38.52 155.15
N LYS A 303 16.78 37.51 154.74
CA LYS A 303 17.83 36.89 155.56
C LYS A 303 18.87 37.92 156.00
N ILE A 304 19.39 38.74 155.07
CA ILE A 304 20.37 39.79 155.38
C ILE A 304 19.76 40.86 156.32
N SER A 305 18.48 41.18 156.19
CA SER A 305 17.77 42.07 157.14
C SER A 305 17.72 41.47 158.54
N LYS A 306 17.39 40.18 158.66
CA LYS A 306 17.36 39.48 159.96
C LYS A 306 18.77 39.29 160.55
N GLU A 307 19.80 39.14 159.71
CA GLU A 307 21.20 39.14 160.14
C GLU A 307 21.66 40.53 160.61
N ARG A 308 21.15 41.63 160.01
CA ARG A 308 21.35 42.99 160.55
C ARG A 308 20.63 43.18 161.87
N GLU A 309 19.33 42.91 161.95
CA GLU A 309 18.55 43.01 163.19
C GLU A 309 19.18 42.20 164.34
N PHE A 310 19.75 41.02 164.04
CA PHE A 310 20.49 40.21 165.00
C PHE A 310 21.83 40.85 165.41
N ASN A 311 22.57 41.46 164.48
CA ASN A 311 23.80 42.19 164.79
C ASN A 311 23.52 43.48 165.57
N ASP A 312 22.49 44.25 165.21
CA ASP A 312 22.06 45.44 165.93
C ASP A 312 21.66 45.08 167.39
N LEU A 313 20.96 43.95 167.56
CA LEU A 313 20.62 43.40 168.88
C LEU A 313 21.86 42.86 169.63
N MET A 314 22.84 42.28 168.92
CA MET A 314 24.13 41.88 169.48
C MET A 314 24.94 43.10 169.93
N ASP A 315 24.93 44.21 169.19
CA ASP A 315 25.62 45.44 169.54
C ASP A 315 24.95 46.13 170.73
N VAL A 316 23.61 46.13 170.82
CA VAL A 316 22.87 46.53 172.04
C VAL A 316 23.24 45.62 173.21
N LYS A 317 23.34 44.30 173.00
CA LYS A 317 23.78 43.35 174.02
C LYS A 317 25.24 43.59 174.45
N ILE A 318 26.13 43.96 173.53
CA ILE A 318 27.53 44.32 173.81
C ILE A 318 27.60 45.65 174.57
N ALA A 319 26.74 46.62 174.25
CA ALA A 319 26.63 47.87 174.99
C ALA A 319 26.13 47.63 176.43
N LEU A 320 25.11 46.79 176.61
CA LEU A 320 24.62 46.37 177.93
C LEU A 320 25.67 45.56 178.70
N ASP A 321 26.36 44.62 178.06
CA ASP A 321 27.52 43.93 178.67
C ASP A 321 28.62 44.93 179.05
N ALA A 322 28.89 45.96 178.24
CA ALA A 322 29.88 46.99 178.53
C ALA A 322 29.45 47.91 179.68
N GLU A 323 28.16 48.21 179.84
CA GLU A 323 27.62 48.88 181.03
C GLU A 323 27.65 47.98 182.26
N ILE A 324 27.27 46.71 182.15
CA ILE A 324 27.41 45.72 183.24
C ILE A 324 28.89 45.58 183.63
N MET A 325 29.82 45.58 182.66
CA MET A 325 31.27 45.64 182.92
C MET A 325 31.71 46.99 183.50
N LYS A 326 31.01 48.10 183.26
CA LYS A 326 31.31 49.40 183.85
C LYS A 326 30.84 49.47 185.31
N TYR A 327 29.66 48.92 185.63
CA TYR A 327 29.19 48.73 187.00
C TYR A 327 30.06 47.74 187.76
N ARG A 328 30.44 46.60 187.14
CA ARG A 328 31.43 45.67 187.71
C ARG A 328 32.78 46.35 187.93
N ARG A 329 33.36 47.06 186.96
CA ARG A 329 34.63 47.83 187.14
C ARG A 329 34.62 48.89 188.25
N ILE A 330 33.45 49.32 188.73
CA ILE A 330 33.34 50.21 189.90
C ILE A 330 33.41 49.39 191.20
N LEU A 331 32.79 48.22 191.24
CA LEU A 331 32.85 47.25 192.35
C LEU A 331 34.21 46.52 192.42
N ASP A 332 34.74 46.06 191.29
CA ASP A 332 36.07 45.44 191.09
C ASP A 332 37.23 46.39 191.49
N ARG A 333 36.94 47.68 191.74
CA ARG A 333 37.92 48.66 192.24
C ARG A 333 38.00 48.70 193.77
N GLU A 334 37.01 48.15 194.48
CA GLU A 334 37.12 47.78 195.89
C GLU A 334 37.55 46.30 196.03
N GLU A 335 36.91 45.40 195.29
CA GLU A 335 37.19 43.95 195.36
C GLU A 335 38.34 43.49 194.46
N SER A 336 39.54 43.97 194.83
CA SER A 336 40.73 43.12 195.02
C SER A 336 41.17 42.10 193.94
N ARG A 337 42.39 42.34 193.44
CA ARG A 337 43.47 41.32 193.28
C ARG A 337 43.27 40.15 192.28
N VAL A 338 44.13 40.18 191.25
CA VAL A 338 44.86 39.01 190.67
C VAL A 338 44.13 38.09 189.66
N ALA A 339 44.92 37.49 188.75
CA ALA A 339 44.63 36.48 187.71
C ALA A 339 43.92 36.99 186.41
N VAL A 340 44.22 36.58 185.15
CA VAL A 340 44.84 35.40 184.48
C VAL A 340 43.86 34.23 184.19
N ALA A 341 43.75 33.60 182.99
CA ALA A 341 44.06 33.94 181.57
C ALA A 341 43.54 32.83 180.57
N THR A 342 43.54 33.09 179.24
CA THR A 342 43.64 32.11 178.09
C THR A 342 42.42 31.15 177.76
N PRO A 343 42.43 30.21 176.76
CA PRO A 343 42.40 30.44 175.28
C PRO A 343 41.57 29.44 174.36
N ASN A 344 41.66 29.57 173.01
CA ASN A 344 41.33 28.62 171.87
C ASN A 344 39.84 28.44 171.42
N THR A 345 39.41 27.79 170.29
CA THR A 345 39.89 26.68 169.39
C THR A 345 39.40 26.85 167.89
N LYS A 346 39.87 26.06 166.86
CA LYS A 346 39.60 26.27 165.39
C LYS A 346 39.59 24.98 164.46
N GLY A 347 38.88 24.96 163.30
CA GLY A 347 39.05 24.01 162.14
C GLY A 347 37.75 23.64 161.31
N ARG A 348 37.71 22.98 160.11
CA ARG A 348 38.65 22.63 158.97
C ARG A 348 37.93 21.83 157.79
N LYS A 349 38.29 21.90 156.46
CA LYS A 349 37.81 20.99 155.31
C LYS A 349 38.51 21.10 153.89
N ARG A 350 38.13 20.29 152.86
CA ARG A 350 38.56 20.21 151.39
C ARG A 350 37.50 19.40 150.52
N LYS A 351 37.50 18.98 149.20
CA LYS A 351 38.35 18.80 147.95
C LYS A 351 37.43 18.53 146.67
N SER A 352 37.95 18.13 145.47
CA SER A 352 37.31 17.49 144.22
C SER A 352 36.93 18.39 143.00
N GLU A 353 36.85 18.00 141.67
CA GLU A 353 37.31 16.84 140.82
C GLU A 353 37.50 17.15 139.26
N ASN A 354 37.24 16.23 138.26
CA ASN A 354 37.81 16.21 136.86
C ASN A 354 36.97 15.47 135.73
N THR A 355 37.16 15.68 134.39
CA THR A 355 36.89 14.74 133.18
C THR A 355 37.01 15.38 131.73
N ASN A 356 36.86 14.63 130.59
CA ASN A 356 37.24 14.94 129.15
C ASN A 356 36.17 14.48 128.09
N GLY A 357 36.21 14.57 126.71
CA GLY A 357 37.14 14.98 125.61
C GLY A 357 36.63 14.65 124.13
N THR A 358 37.50 14.61 123.07
CA THR A 358 37.35 14.06 121.64
C THR A 358 37.07 14.99 120.38
N ALA A 359 37.35 14.50 119.12
CA ALA A 359 37.29 15.18 117.76
C ALA A 359 37.58 14.18 116.56
N SER A 360 37.46 14.33 115.19
CA SER A 360 36.93 15.21 114.09
C SER A 360 37.34 14.57 112.68
N LYS A 361 37.46 15.28 111.51
CA LYS A 361 38.04 14.91 110.13
C LYS A 361 36.99 14.49 109.02
N ARG A 362 37.14 14.44 107.64
CA ARG A 362 38.20 14.44 106.55
C ARG A 362 37.64 14.73 105.08
N ALA A 363 38.47 14.78 103.99
CA ALA A 363 38.24 14.46 102.50
C ALA A 363 38.43 15.52 101.33
N LYS A 364 38.60 15.07 100.04
CA LYS A 364 38.72 15.75 98.67
C LYS A 364 38.50 14.70 97.51
N ARG A 365 38.46 14.89 96.14
CA ARG A 365 38.51 16.02 95.13
C ARG A 365 37.27 16.05 94.16
N ALA A 366 37.19 15.86 92.81
CA ALA A 366 38.04 15.36 91.67
C ALA A 366 37.70 16.02 90.27
N VAL A 367 37.81 15.29 89.11
CA VAL A 367 37.30 15.57 87.70
C VAL A 367 38.16 16.44 86.71
N PHE A 368 37.92 16.35 85.37
CA PHE A 368 38.71 16.87 84.19
C PHE A 368 37.82 17.19 82.92
N GLY A 369 38.38 17.48 81.71
CA GLY A 369 37.69 17.87 80.42
C GLY A 369 38.48 17.55 79.10
N PRO A 370 38.09 18.07 77.89
CA PRO A 370 38.65 17.69 76.54
C PRO A 370 39.28 18.84 75.70
N ASP A 371 39.89 18.55 74.52
CA ASP A 371 40.58 19.55 73.63
C ASP A 371 40.76 19.17 72.12
N TYR A 372 40.73 20.18 71.22
CA TYR A 372 41.25 20.34 69.83
C TYR A 372 40.81 19.51 68.56
N LEU A 373 41.17 20.07 67.38
CA LEU A 373 40.71 19.78 65.99
C LEU A 373 41.88 19.67 64.97
N SER A 374 41.64 19.14 63.76
CA SER A 374 42.49 19.37 62.56
C SER A 374 41.77 19.09 61.22
N SER A 375 42.34 19.50 60.07
CA SER A 375 41.74 19.45 58.73
C SER A 375 42.72 18.96 57.65
N SER A 376 42.23 18.25 56.62
CA SER A 376 43.04 17.81 55.46
C SER A 376 42.20 17.45 54.22
N VAL A 377 42.87 17.20 53.09
CA VAL A 377 42.36 16.96 51.73
C VAL A 377 41.44 15.71 51.66
N PRO A 378 40.35 15.73 50.85
CA PRO A 378 39.45 14.59 50.68
C PRO A 378 40.16 13.32 50.17
N ALA A 379 40.06 12.22 50.94
CA ALA A 379 40.74 10.96 50.67
C ALA A 379 40.07 10.07 49.59
N VAL A 380 38.80 10.33 49.25
CA VAL A 380 37.97 9.48 48.37
C VAL A 380 37.31 10.33 47.29
N GLU A 381 37.41 9.89 46.04
CA GLU A 381 37.02 10.62 44.84
C GLU A 381 35.99 9.82 44.01
N ILE A 382 35.09 10.53 43.30
CA ILE A 382 34.23 9.92 42.27
C ILE A 382 35.07 9.71 40.99
N ALA A 383 35.59 8.49 40.81
CA ALA A 383 36.46 8.16 39.69
C ALA A 383 35.73 8.22 38.33
N SER A 384 34.52 7.66 38.25
CA SER A 384 33.68 7.74 37.04
C SER A 384 32.20 7.60 37.36
N LEU A 385 31.39 8.28 36.56
CA LEU A 385 29.96 8.00 36.39
C LEU A 385 29.79 7.06 35.17
N ASN A 386 28.62 6.45 35.04
CA ASN A 386 28.19 5.82 33.79
C ASN A 386 26.66 5.91 33.67
N LEU A 387 26.17 6.86 32.88
CA LEU A 387 24.74 7.13 32.74
C LEU A 387 23.95 5.99 32.04
N GLU A 388 24.61 5.14 31.24
CA GLU A 388 23.95 4.02 30.55
C GLU A 388 23.70 2.82 31.47
N LYS A 389 24.71 2.44 32.27
CA LYS A 389 24.66 1.33 33.23
C LYS A 389 24.10 1.71 34.60
N ASP A 390 23.84 3.00 34.82
CA ASP A 390 23.30 3.56 36.06
C ASP A 390 24.17 3.16 37.28
N CYS A 391 25.48 3.42 37.17
CA CYS A 391 26.45 3.12 38.22
C CYS A 391 27.49 4.23 38.43
N ILE A 392 28.05 4.24 39.65
CA ILE A 392 29.01 5.23 40.15
C ILE A 392 30.21 4.48 40.70
N VAL A 393 31.42 4.82 40.25
CA VAL A 393 32.67 4.25 40.76
C VAL A 393 33.36 5.28 41.66
N LEU A 394 33.50 4.94 42.93
CA LEU A 394 34.34 5.67 43.89
C LEU A 394 35.73 5.04 43.95
N LYS A 395 36.75 5.85 44.24
CA LYS A 395 38.13 5.39 44.43
C LYS A 395 38.75 6.06 45.66
N ASN A 396 39.34 5.26 46.54
CA ASN A 396 40.14 5.77 47.66
C ASN A 396 41.55 6.04 47.11
N ASN A 397 41.95 7.30 47.03
CA ASN A 397 43.27 7.70 46.55
C ASN A 397 44.32 7.72 47.68
N SER A 398 43.90 7.56 48.94
CA SER A 398 44.80 7.57 50.09
C SER A 398 45.47 6.21 50.36
N SER A 399 46.57 6.25 51.11
CA SER A 399 47.28 5.08 51.64
C SER A 399 46.60 4.42 52.84
N GLU A 400 45.49 4.99 53.35
CA GLU A 400 44.83 4.57 54.59
C GLU A 400 43.39 4.06 54.33
N PRO A 401 42.86 3.17 55.19
CA PRO A 401 41.49 2.69 55.07
C PRO A 401 40.50 3.78 55.49
N VAL A 402 39.58 4.17 54.61
CA VAL A 402 38.63 5.25 54.88
C VAL A 402 37.29 4.67 55.35
N HIS A 403 36.85 5.09 56.54
CA HIS A 403 35.51 4.78 57.05
C HIS A 403 34.47 5.64 56.32
N LEU A 404 33.64 5.02 55.48
CA LEU A 404 32.52 5.70 54.80
C LEU A 404 31.21 5.57 55.58
N GLY A 405 31.27 5.17 56.86
CA GLY A 405 30.10 4.93 57.68
C GLY A 405 29.19 6.15 57.76
N GLY A 406 27.95 6.04 57.26
CA GLY A 406 26.97 7.12 57.28
C GLY A 406 27.13 8.19 56.19
N TRP A 407 28.20 8.16 55.39
CA TRP A 407 28.39 9.04 54.23
C TRP A 407 27.27 8.85 53.19
N VAL A 408 27.01 9.88 52.38
CA VAL A 408 25.90 9.92 51.42
C VAL A 408 26.39 10.28 50.02
N VAL A 409 25.95 9.51 49.01
CA VAL A 409 26.00 9.90 47.60
C VAL A 409 24.69 10.61 47.28
N ARG A 410 24.74 11.87 46.83
CA ARG A 410 23.59 12.71 46.47
C ARG A 410 23.64 13.04 44.98
N GLY A 411 22.59 12.71 44.23
CA GLY A 411 22.42 13.06 42.81
C GLY A 411 21.51 14.26 42.62
N GLN A 412 21.55 14.88 41.44
CA GLN A 412 20.92 16.18 41.14
C GLN A 412 19.41 16.25 41.43
N MET A 413 18.68 15.13 41.31
CA MET A 413 17.23 15.05 41.54
C MET A 413 16.84 14.65 42.97
N ASP A 414 17.56 15.15 43.99
CA ASP A 414 17.43 14.79 45.42
C ASP A 414 17.46 13.28 45.72
N GLN A 415 18.15 12.52 44.87
CA GLN A 415 18.29 11.07 45.04
C GLN A 415 19.51 10.78 45.91
N THR A 416 19.30 10.11 47.05
CA THR A 416 20.36 9.80 48.01
C THR A 416 20.60 8.32 48.21
N PHE A 417 21.86 7.94 48.40
CA PHE A 417 22.30 6.61 48.83
C PHE A 417 23.27 6.75 50.01
N ARG A 418 22.93 6.20 51.18
CA ARG A 418 23.76 6.26 52.39
C ARG A 418 24.53 4.94 52.58
N PHE A 419 25.83 5.03 52.84
CA PHE A 419 26.67 3.87 53.11
C PHE A 419 26.40 3.25 54.49
N PRO A 420 26.49 1.91 54.65
CA PRO A 420 26.34 1.26 55.95
C PRO A 420 27.37 1.77 56.97
N ALA A 421 26.94 2.02 58.21
CA ALA A 421 27.76 2.62 59.27
C ALA A 421 29.06 1.84 59.59
N THR A 422 29.13 0.56 59.25
CA THR A 422 30.28 -0.33 59.47
C THR A 422 31.21 -0.48 58.26
N TYR A 423 30.92 0.15 57.12
CA TYR A 423 31.71 -0.04 55.91
C TYR A 423 33.02 0.78 55.90
N VAL A 424 34.11 0.12 55.52
CA VAL A 424 35.47 0.69 55.45
C VAL A 424 36.06 0.38 54.09
N MET A 425 36.40 1.41 53.33
CA MET A 425 36.98 1.31 52.00
C MET A 425 38.49 1.12 52.09
N ARG A 426 39.02 0.09 51.43
CA ARG A 426 40.45 -0.27 51.50
C ARG A 426 41.32 0.83 50.84
N PRO A 427 42.60 0.99 51.23
CA PRO A 427 43.54 1.85 50.51
C PRO A 427 43.58 1.50 49.03
N HIS A 428 43.61 2.51 48.16
CA HIS A 428 43.77 2.35 46.70
C HIS A 428 42.69 1.50 45.99
N SER A 429 41.62 1.08 46.67
CA SER A 429 40.55 0.27 46.06
C SER A 429 39.53 1.10 45.29
N THR A 430 38.81 0.43 44.40
CA THR A 430 37.57 0.91 43.75
C THR A 430 36.34 0.34 44.45
N LEU A 431 35.24 1.09 44.41
CA LEU A 431 33.95 0.74 45.00
C LEU A 431 32.83 1.16 44.05
N THR A 432 32.01 0.20 43.59
CA THR A 432 30.96 0.48 42.59
C THR A 432 29.56 0.45 43.21
N VAL A 433 28.87 1.59 43.18
CA VAL A 433 27.45 1.69 43.56
C VAL A 433 26.62 1.55 42.29
N HIS A 434 25.81 0.50 42.18
CA HIS A 434 24.90 0.29 41.05
C HIS A 434 23.46 0.62 41.46
N SER A 435 22.73 1.37 40.65
CA SER A 435 21.27 1.46 40.75
C SER A 435 20.62 0.13 40.34
N SER A 436 19.57 -0.29 41.06
CA SER A 436 18.68 -1.37 40.58
C SER A 436 17.35 -0.85 40.02
N LYS A 437 17.19 0.47 39.91
CA LYS A 437 15.92 1.14 39.57
C LYS A 437 15.75 1.30 38.06
N ARG A 438 16.86 1.52 37.33
CA ARG A 438 16.91 1.47 35.85
C ARG A 438 17.58 0.18 35.36
N ASN A 439 18.77 -0.13 35.87
CA ASN A 439 19.54 -1.31 35.46
C ASN A 439 19.03 -2.58 36.17
N LYS A 440 18.23 -3.38 35.46
CA LYS A 440 17.69 -4.66 35.96
C LYS A 440 18.78 -5.75 36.12
N ASN A 441 19.92 -5.60 35.44
CA ASN A 441 21.03 -6.55 35.44
C ASN A 441 22.13 -6.17 36.46
N ALA A 442 21.94 -5.12 37.27
CA ALA A 442 22.88 -4.61 38.29
C ALA A 442 23.23 -5.58 39.44
N LYS A 443 22.66 -6.79 39.43
CA LYS A 443 23.07 -7.92 40.28
C LYS A 443 24.10 -8.83 39.60
N ASP A 444 24.01 -8.95 38.27
CA ASP A 444 24.82 -9.88 37.47
C ASP A 444 26.09 -9.21 36.92
N GLU A 445 26.08 -7.87 36.76
CA GLU A 445 27.28 -7.08 36.42
C GLU A 445 28.31 -6.94 37.57
N ARG A 446 28.11 -7.64 38.69
CA ARG A 446 28.96 -7.54 39.89
C ARG A 446 30.21 -8.40 39.76
N GLN A 447 31.38 -7.77 39.71
CA GLN A 447 32.64 -8.51 39.69
C GLN A 447 32.94 -9.17 41.03
N LYS A 448 33.27 -10.47 41.00
CA LYS A 448 33.49 -11.29 42.19
C LYS A 448 34.87 -11.01 42.81
N GLY A 449 34.95 -9.97 43.63
CA GLY A 449 36.16 -9.55 44.34
C GLY A 449 36.26 -8.04 44.56
N GLU A 450 35.44 -7.26 43.85
CA GLU A 450 35.28 -5.82 44.07
C GLU A 450 34.15 -5.56 45.07
N ASP A 451 34.33 -4.53 45.90
CA ASP A 451 33.28 -4.08 46.81
C ASP A 451 32.20 -3.38 45.96
N SER A 452 30.93 -3.77 46.11
CA SER A 452 29.84 -3.24 45.29
C SER A 452 28.50 -3.16 46.03
N PHE A 453 27.86 -1.99 45.98
CA PHE A 453 26.56 -1.75 46.64
C PHE A 453 25.41 -1.68 45.63
N LEU A 454 24.18 -1.94 46.10
CA LEU A 454 22.96 -1.84 45.31
C LEU A 454 22.08 -0.73 45.88
N ALA A 455 21.85 0.31 45.08
CA ALA A 455 21.07 1.48 45.46
C ALA A 455 19.65 1.39 44.89
N ASN A 456 18.74 0.77 45.63
CA ASN A 456 17.39 0.43 45.14
C ASN A 456 16.48 1.64 44.87
N LYS A 457 16.79 2.83 45.42
CA LYS A 457 15.99 4.06 45.27
C LYS A 457 16.66 5.15 44.40
N PHE A 458 17.96 5.02 44.15
CA PHE A 458 18.78 5.94 43.36
C PHE A 458 18.74 5.57 41.87
N SER A 459 18.87 6.53 40.96
CA SER A 459 18.99 6.30 39.52
C SER A 459 19.48 7.56 38.79
N LEU A 460 20.54 7.44 37.99
CA LEU A 460 21.12 8.51 37.18
C LEU A 460 20.24 8.85 35.95
N ASN A 461 20.35 10.08 35.46
CA ASN A 461 19.69 10.58 34.26
C ASN A 461 20.55 10.40 33.00
N GLN A 462 20.03 9.67 32.00
CA GLN A 462 20.71 9.40 30.73
C GLN A 462 21.01 10.63 29.86
N LYS A 463 20.39 11.79 30.15
CA LYS A 463 20.67 13.06 29.44
C LYS A 463 21.81 13.87 30.06
N GLY A 464 22.29 13.49 31.23
CA GLY A 464 23.25 14.24 32.03
C GLY A 464 22.82 14.29 33.50
N ASP A 465 23.78 14.17 34.41
CA ASP A 465 23.55 14.17 35.86
C ASP A 465 24.76 14.74 36.61
N PHE A 466 24.55 15.15 37.86
CA PHE A 466 25.54 15.69 38.77
C PHE A 466 25.49 14.94 40.10
N VAL A 467 26.63 14.48 40.59
CA VAL A 467 26.75 13.63 41.79
C VAL A 467 27.76 14.22 42.76
N VAL A 468 27.37 14.28 44.04
CA VAL A 468 28.21 14.66 45.18
C VAL A 468 28.39 13.48 46.11
N LEU A 469 29.62 13.23 46.55
CA LEU A 469 29.94 12.40 47.70
C LEU A 469 30.06 13.31 48.94
N VAL A 470 29.29 13.01 49.97
CA VAL A 470 29.11 13.80 51.19
C VAL A 470 29.49 12.96 52.41
N THR A 471 30.13 13.57 53.41
CA THR A 471 30.47 12.91 54.70
C THR A 471 29.22 12.56 55.54
N SER A 472 29.43 12.01 56.74
CA SER A 472 28.40 11.92 57.78
C SER A 472 27.90 13.27 58.27
N ASP A 473 28.71 14.31 58.10
CA ASP A 473 28.57 15.63 58.73
C ASP A 473 28.12 16.68 57.69
N ASP A 474 27.45 16.20 56.63
CA ASP A 474 27.00 16.91 55.43
C ASP A 474 28.06 17.68 54.60
N ILE A 475 29.34 17.65 54.98
CA ILE A 475 30.46 18.26 54.21
C ILE A 475 30.68 17.53 52.85
N PRO A 476 30.78 18.25 51.72
CA PRO A 476 31.04 17.66 50.40
C PRO A 476 32.52 17.29 50.22
N VAL A 477 32.78 16.06 49.79
CA VAL A 477 34.11 15.44 49.67
C VAL A 477 34.60 15.41 48.23
N SER A 478 33.70 15.09 47.28
CA SER A 478 34.01 14.96 45.86
C SER A 478 32.74 15.23 45.04
N MET A 479 32.89 15.86 43.88
CA MET A 479 31.79 16.21 42.97
C MET A 479 32.13 15.76 41.56
N LYS A 480 31.15 15.31 40.78
CA LYS A 480 31.34 14.96 39.37
C LYS A 480 30.05 15.10 38.57
N SER A 481 30.18 15.59 37.35
CA SER A 481 29.14 15.57 36.32
C SER A 481 29.49 14.65 35.17
N GLU A 482 28.47 14.20 34.46
CA GLU A 482 28.57 13.57 33.13
C GLU A 482 27.38 14.06 32.30
N GLY A 483 27.59 14.37 31.01
CA GLY A 483 26.53 14.78 30.07
C GLY A 483 25.95 16.21 30.22
N LEU A 484 26.21 16.92 31.32
CA LEU A 484 25.74 18.31 31.54
C LEU A 484 26.67 19.36 30.91
N PRO A 485 26.16 20.54 30.48
CA PRO A 485 26.98 21.64 29.95
C PRO A 485 27.77 22.37 31.05
N GLU A 486 28.98 22.85 30.73
CA GLU A 486 29.93 23.44 31.70
C GLU A 486 29.43 24.70 32.43
N GLU A 487 28.38 25.36 31.93
CA GLU A 487 27.78 26.54 32.57
C GLU A 487 26.80 26.10 33.68
N GLU A 488 25.96 25.09 33.43
CA GLU A 488 25.08 24.50 34.46
C GLU A 488 25.90 23.80 35.55
N VAL A 489 26.95 23.06 35.19
CA VAL A 489 27.85 22.42 36.16
C VAL A 489 28.50 23.45 37.09
N ARG A 490 28.95 24.60 36.55
CA ARG A 490 29.54 25.67 37.37
C ARG A 490 28.51 26.41 38.22
N ALA A 491 27.26 26.53 37.79
CA ALA A 491 26.17 27.05 38.63
C ALA A 491 25.90 26.11 39.82
N ILE A 492 25.73 24.80 39.56
CA ILE A 492 25.47 23.79 40.60
C ILE A 492 26.63 23.71 41.61
N GLU A 493 27.88 23.77 41.14
CA GLU A 493 29.05 23.85 42.04
C GLU A 493 29.12 25.16 42.84
N ALA A 494 28.60 26.27 42.32
CA ALA A 494 28.60 27.56 43.02
C ALA A 494 27.51 27.60 44.10
N ASP A 495 26.30 27.18 43.77
CA ASP A 495 25.16 27.13 44.71
C ASP A 495 25.48 26.21 45.90
N LEU A 496 25.98 24.99 45.63
CA LEU A 496 26.41 24.07 46.70
C LEU A 496 27.52 24.65 47.57
N ARG A 497 28.51 25.34 46.99
CA ARG A 497 29.57 26.02 47.79
C ARG A 497 29.03 27.21 48.59
N ALA A 498 28.00 27.90 48.11
CA ALA A 498 27.36 29.00 48.83
C ALA A 498 26.63 28.49 50.08
N ASP A 499 25.85 27.40 49.96
CA ASP A 499 25.17 26.77 51.09
C ASP A 499 26.13 26.41 52.23
N PHE A 500 27.31 25.85 51.92
CA PHE A 500 28.31 25.50 52.94
C PHE A 500 29.13 26.67 53.49
N MET A 501 29.19 27.81 52.81
CA MET A 501 29.97 28.98 53.25
C MET A 501 29.16 29.97 54.11
N ASN A 502 27.83 29.85 54.14
CA ASN A 502 26.96 30.79 54.87
C ASN A 502 26.98 30.61 56.41
N ASP A 503 27.39 29.45 56.93
CA ASP A 503 27.45 29.17 58.38
C ASP A 503 28.75 29.65 59.07
N GLU A 504 29.79 30.07 58.32
CA GLU A 504 31.09 30.50 58.90
C GLU A 504 31.27 32.04 58.95
N VAL A 505 30.18 32.81 59.09
CA VAL A 505 30.23 34.28 59.22
C VAL A 505 29.47 34.77 60.46
N PRO A 506 30.16 35.29 61.50
CA PRO A 506 29.48 35.93 62.64
C PRO A 506 28.86 37.28 62.23
N PRO A 507 27.71 37.68 62.80
CA PRO A 507 26.96 38.85 62.34
C PRO A 507 27.63 40.17 62.78
N CYS A 508 28.54 40.69 61.97
CA CYS A 508 28.96 42.10 62.03
C CYS A 508 27.77 42.99 61.64
N GLY A 509 27.12 43.60 62.65
CA GLY A 509 25.83 44.26 62.48
C GLY A 509 25.87 45.53 61.62
N ASN A 510 24.81 45.72 60.83
CA ASN A 510 24.62 46.92 60.03
C ASN A 510 23.80 47.98 60.81
N CYS A 511 24.46 49.02 61.31
CA CYS A 511 23.82 50.18 61.92
C CYS A 511 23.74 51.31 60.87
N GLY A 512 22.54 51.66 60.40
CA GLY A 512 22.42 52.54 59.23
C GLY A 512 21.00 52.99 58.87
N MET A 513 20.27 53.60 59.81
CA MET A 513 19.19 54.53 59.46
C MET A 513 19.35 55.86 60.21
N MET A 514 19.98 56.82 59.53
CA MET A 514 19.74 58.27 59.58
C MET A 514 20.15 58.87 58.24
#